data_AF-A0A9E6PZX9-F1
#
_entry.id   AF-A0A9E6PZX9-F1
#
_cell.length_a   1.000
_cell.length_b   1.000
_cell.length_c   1.000
_cell.angle_alpha   90.00
_cell.angle_beta   90.00
_cell.angle_gamma   90.00
#
_symmetry.space_group_name_H-M   'P 1'
#
loop_
_entity.id
_entity.type
_entity.pdbx_description
1 polymer ?
#
loop_
_entity_poly.entity_id
_entity_poly.type
_entity_poly.pdbx_seq_one_letter_code
_entity_poly.pdbx_strand_id
1 'polypeptide(L)' 'MTFNLRMQGLQDDLLRTANELDDLCQALDGHAQYLRHSVHQADAKTMQEHAEGLRHSAGDMREIADAIEP' A
#
# COMPACT_ATOMS: atom_id res chain seq x y z
N MET A 1 8.42 9.59 -29.05
CA MET A 1 9.41 9.24 -28.01
C MET A 1 9.09 9.80 -26.62
N THR A 2 8.48 10.98 -26.47
CA THR A 2 8.07 11.55 -25.16
C THR A 2 6.93 10.81 -24.45
N PHE A 3 6.04 10.14 -25.19
CA PHE A 3 4.90 9.40 -24.61
C PHE A 3 5.36 8.20 -23.77
N ASN A 4 6.33 7.43 -24.26
CA ASN A 4 6.87 6.26 -23.54
C ASN A 4 7.60 6.67 -22.26
N LEU A 5 8.32 7.80 -22.25
CA LEU A 5 8.97 8.32 -21.04
C LEU A 5 7.95 8.74 -19.96
N ARG A 6 6.82 9.31 -20.37
CA ARG A 6 5.75 9.70 -19.42
C ARG A 6 5.02 8.49 -18.85
N MET A 7 4.76 7.47 -19.68
CA MET A 7 4.14 6.22 -19.23
C MET A 7 5.08 5.45 -18.28
N GLN A 8 6.38 5.44 -18.59
CA GLN A 8 7.40 4.85 -17.72
C GLN A 8 7.51 5.59 -16.38
N GLY A 9 7.50 6.93 -16.38
CA GLY A 9 7.47 7.70 -15.14
C GLY A 9 6.22 7.44 -14.28
N LEU A 10 5.06 7.27 -14.92
CA LEU A 10 3.82 6.91 -14.22
C LEU A 10 3.89 5.50 -13.61
N GLN A 11 4.45 4.53 -14.34
CA GLN A 11 4.69 3.18 -13.86
C GLN A 11 5.62 3.19 -12.63
N ASP A 12 6.74 3.91 -12.70
CA ASP A 12 7.68 4.04 -11.58
C ASP A 12 7.04 4.69 -10.35
N ASP A 13 6.21 5.71 -10.54
CA ASP A 13 5.52 6.40 -9.45
C ASP A 13 4.43 5.51 -8.81
N LEU A 14 3.69 4.72 -9.61
CA LEU A 14 2.73 3.74 -9.10
C LEU A 14 3.42 2.66 -8.27
N LEU A 15 4.54 2.11 -8.75
CA LEU A 15 5.32 1.11 -8.03
C LEU A 15 5.92 1.68 -6.74
N ARG A 16 6.42 2.92 -6.77
CA ARG A 16 6.92 3.61 -5.57
C ARG A 16 5.81 3.79 -4.54
N THR A 17 4.66 4.29 -4.95
CA THR A 17 3.52 4.52 -4.06
C THR A 17 3.01 3.20 -3.47
N ALA A 18 2.95 2.12 -4.26
CA ALA A 18 2.59 0.79 -3.76
C ALA A 18 3.55 0.28 -2.68
N ASN A 19 4.86 0.52 -2.84
CA ASN A 19 5.84 0.13 -1.83
C ASN A 19 5.74 0.99 -0.56
N GLU A 20 5.51 2.30 -0.68
CA GLU A 20 5.28 3.19 0.46
C GLU A 20 4.02 2.77 1.26
N LEU A 21 2.97 2.31 0.56
CA LEU A 21 1.79 1.76 1.23
C LEU A 21 2.09 0.47 1.97
N ASP A 22 2.93 -0.42 1.44
CA ASP A 22 3.31 -1.65 2.12
C ASP A 22 4.11 -1.37 3.41
N ASP A 23 5.03 -0.42 3.36
CA ASP A 23 5.78 0.03 4.55
C ASP A 23 4.83 0.59 5.63
N LEU A 24 3.85 1.38 5.21
CA LEU A 24 2.81 1.89 6.10
C LEU A 24 1.96 0.75 6.69
N CYS A 25 1.57 -0.23 5.89
CA CYS A 25 0.82 -1.40 6.37
C CYS A 25 1.62 -2.19 7.39
N GLN A 26 2.92 -2.36 7.18
CA GLN A 26 3.80 -3.04 8.12
C GLN A 26 3.90 -2.28 9.46
N ALA A 27 3.96 -0.94 9.42
CA ALA A 27 3.92 -0.13 10.62
C ALA A 27 2.57 -0.25 11.36
N LEU A 28 1.45 -0.19 10.62
CA LEU A 28 0.11 -0.36 11.18
C LEU A 28 -0.08 -1.73 11.83
N ASP A 29 0.44 -2.80 11.25
CA ASP A 29 0.40 -4.13 11.83
C ASP A 29 1.16 -4.23 13.16
N GLY A 30 2.34 -3.61 13.23
CA GLY A 30 3.11 -3.53 14.47
C GLY A 30 2.34 -2.79 15.58
N HIS A 31 1.69 -1.68 15.22
CA HIS A 31 0.85 -0.92 16.14
C HIS A 31 -0.41 -1.68 16.56
N ALA A 32 -1.09 -2.35 15.63
CA ALA A 32 -2.25 -3.17 15.92
C ALA A 32 -1.89 -4.32 16.86
N GLN A 33 -0.72 -4.95 16.65
CA GLN A 33 -0.20 -5.99 17.54
C GLN A 33 0.04 -5.44 18.95
N TYR A 34 0.63 -4.25 19.08
CA TYR A 34 0.80 -3.58 20.36
C TYR A 34 -0.55 -3.29 21.04
N LEU A 35 -1.51 -2.72 20.31
CA LEU A 35 -2.83 -2.35 20.85
C LEU A 35 -3.66 -3.58 21.24
N ARG A 36 -3.51 -4.72 20.56
CA ARG A 36 -4.21 -5.97 20.88
C ARG A 36 -3.87 -6.53 22.26
N HIS A 37 -2.67 -6.22 22.75
CA HIS A 37 -2.23 -6.56 24.11
C HIS A 37 -2.55 -5.47 25.15
N SER A 38 -3.20 -4.39 24.73
CA SER A 38 -3.67 -3.30 25.58
C SER A 38 -5.20 -3.36 25.77
N VAL A 39 -5.76 -2.37 26.47
CA VAL A 39 -7.22 -2.19 26.60
C VAL A 39 -7.89 -1.77 25.27
N HIS A 40 -7.11 -1.35 24.28
CA HIS A 40 -7.55 -0.82 22.99
C HIS A 40 -7.74 -1.88 21.90
N GLN A 41 -8.37 -3.01 22.22
CA GLN A 41 -8.57 -4.11 21.26
C GLN A 41 -9.45 -3.73 20.07
N ALA A 42 -10.43 -2.84 20.27
CA ALA A 42 -11.26 -2.31 19.19
C ALA A 42 -10.43 -1.51 18.18
N ASP A 43 -9.52 -0.67 18.67
CA ASP A 43 -8.64 0.14 17.84
C ASP A 43 -7.67 -0.74 17.04
N ALA A 44 -7.18 -1.84 17.63
CA ALA A 44 -6.36 -2.83 16.94
C ALA A 44 -7.09 -3.45 15.73
N LYS A 45 -8.39 -3.77 15.86
CA LYS A 45 -9.19 -4.34 14.78
C LYS A 45 -9.38 -3.34 13.64
N THR A 46 -9.73 -2.10 13.97
CA THR A 46 -9.88 -1.01 13.00
C THR A 46 -8.56 -0.75 12.24
N MET A 47 -7.43 -0.78 12.94
CA MET A 47 -6.12 -0.61 12.30
C MET A 47 -5.77 -1.76 11.35
N GLN A 48 -6.14 -3.01 11.69
CA GLN A 48 -5.97 -4.14 10.77
C GLN A 48 -6.84 -4.00 9.53
N GLU A 49 -8.10 -3.60 9.67
CA GLU A 49 -9.00 -3.37 8.53
C GLU A 49 -8.46 -2.25 7.61
N HIS A 50 -7.87 -1.20 8.17
CA HIS A 50 -7.21 -0.15 7.37
C HIS A 50 -5.96 -0.67 6.66
N ALA A 51 -5.12 -1.46 7.32
CA ALA A 51 -3.93 -2.05 6.70
C ALA A 51 -4.29 -3.00 5.55
N GLU A 52 -5.35 -3.81 5.71
CA GLU A 52 -5.86 -4.67 4.64
C GLU A 52 -6.36 -3.85 3.43
N GLY A 53 -7.10 -2.76 3.66
CA GLY A 53 -7.56 -1.87 2.59
C GLY A 53 -6.40 -1.23 1.82
N LEU A 54 -5.37 -0.77 2.53
CA LEU A 54 -4.18 -0.18 1.92
C LEU A 54 -3.37 -1.20 1.10
N ARG A 55 -3.26 -2.46 1.58
CA ARG A 55 -2.65 -3.56 0.83
C ARG A 55 -3.39 -3.85 -0.47
N HIS A 56 -4.71 -3.81 -0.45
CA HIS A 56 -5.52 -3.99 -1.65
C HIS A 56 -5.23 -2.87 -2.67
N SER A 57 -5.24 -1.61 -2.21
CA SER A 57 -4.88 -0.47 -3.07
C SER A 57 -3.44 -0.56 -3.62
N ALA A 58 -2.49 -1.04 -2.83
CA ALA A 58 -1.13 -1.29 -3.28
C ALA A 58 -1.07 -2.38 -4.36
N GLY A 59 -1.87 -3.44 -4.21
CA GLY A 59 -2.08 -4.47 -5.23
C GLY A 59 -2.62 -3.88 -6.53
N ASP A 60 -3.71 -3.11 -6.46
CA ASP A 60 -4.31 -2.47 -7.64
C ASP A 60 -3.32 -1.56 -8.36
N MET A 61 -2.53 -0.77 -7.62
CA MET A 61 -1.50 0.09 -8.21
C MET A 61 -0.42 -0.70 -8.94
N ARG A 62 -0.03 -1.88 -8.43
CA ARG A 62 0.92 -2.78 -9.10
C ARG A 62 0.34 -3.39 -10.36
N GLU A 63 -0.92 -3.84 -10.31
CA GLU A 63 -1.60 -4.37 -11.50
C GLU A 63 -1.74 -3.32 -12.61
N ILE A 64 -2.07 -2.08 -12.24
CA ILE A 64 -2.12 -0.95 -13.19
C ILE A 64 -0.73 -0.65 -13.72
N ALA A 65 0.30 -0.65 -12.88
CA ALA A 65 1.68 -0.43 -13.30
C ALA A 65 2.18 -1.52 -14.25
N ASP A 66 1.82 -2.78 -14.03
CA ASP A 66 2.17 -3.92 -14.89
C ASP A 66 1.44 -3.86 -16.23
N ALA A 67 0.19 -3.39 -16.23
CA ALA A 67 -0.58 -3.16 -17.45
C ALA A 67 -0.06 -1.98 -18.31
N ILE A 68 0.79 -1.11 -17.73
CA ILE A 68 1.53 -0.09 -18.48
C ILE A 68 2.74 -0.78 -19.14
N GLU A 69 2.49 -1.58 -20.17
CA GLU A 69 3.55 -2.09 -21.06
C GLU A 69 4.09 -0.99 -22.01
N PRO A 70 5.38 -1.02 -22.39
CA PRO A 70 6.01 -0.06 -23.29
C PRO A 70 5.62 -0.15 -24.78
#